data_AF-A0AAE1HCZ9-F1
#
_entry.id   AF-A0AAE1HCZ9-F1
#
_cell.length_a   1.000
_cell.length_b   1.000
_cell.length_c   1.000
_cell.angle_alpha   90.00
_cell.angle_beta   90.00
_cell.angle_gamma   90.00
#
_symmetry.space_group_name_H-M   'P 1'
#
loop_
_entity.id
_entity.type
_entity.pdbx_description
1 polymer ?
#
loop_
_entity_poly.entity_id
_entity_poly.type
_entity_poly.pdbx_seq_one_letter_code
_entity_poly.pdbx_strand_id
1 'polypeptide(L)'
;MDFYAFLPSNASPKVYPDNTTCHFKTELAQRMELHGHWQAALIELHYPNTIAHIVQGDNDITLVSDSYIDTVSARPGSFSSTKDFLIGIGDALKSFGNNNVVDTQPFTLLPDQRIKFMPFDVDEKTKVHFSPRLALQLGLAHPGPYPANEEILGVKPVDISLGVPSQMFIYMDVLEEQIIGHTRAPLLRTVPVDTKAQYGSMTVVHFDHPIYFDLRTKSFDTLEIYIKDHAGQFYLHQAGGRQYYAGSSYQKGHGIGSWLGGLFRTVLPLLKSGATAVGREAARAGAHVLADVASGDTFADSAKRHTGEAVQNLKRKAASAMNGSGRAIKRPKPAGAFQPILAGPEGDP
;
A
#
# COMPACT_ATOMS: atom_id res chain seq x y z
N MET A 1 18.55 20.73 3.44
CA MET A 1 19.13 19.38 3.61
C MET A 1 17.95 18.43 3.57
N ASP A 2 18.03 17.38 2.79
CA ASP A 2 16.98 16.40 2.58
C ASP A 2 17.55 14.99 2.76
N PHE A 3 16.71 14.06 3.18
CA PHE A 3 17.06 12.65 3.31
C PHE A 3 15.83 11.78 3.06
N TYR A 4 16.08 10.50 2.80
CA TYR A 4 15.05 9.50 2.58
C TYR A 4 15.07 8.46 3.70
N ALA A 5 13.89 8.07 4.15
CA ALA A 5 13.69 6.95 5.07
C ALA A 5 12.91 5.84 4.36
N PHE A 6 13.38 4.60 4.48
CA PHE A 6 12.71 3.42 3.95
C PHE A 6 12.09 2.66 5.11
N LEU A 7 10.77 2.50 5.10
CA LEU A 7 9.99 1.98 6.22
C LEU A 7 9.26 0.68 5.84
N PRO A 8 9.98 -0.45 5.67
CA PRO A 8 9.32 -1.72 5.36
C PRO A 8 8.59 -2.27 6.59
N SER A 9 7.38 -2.80 6.41
CA SER A 9 6.52 -3.26 7.51
C SER A 9 7.07 -4.49 8.25
N ASN A 10 8.00 -5.23 7.64
CA ASN A 10 8.70 -6.37 8.25
C ASN A 10 10.06 -5.99 8.87
N ALA A 11 10.36 -4.69 9.00
CA ALA A 11 11.49 -4.22 9.79
C ALA A 11 11.29 -4.53 11.28
N SER A 12 12.40 -4.55 12.02
CA SER A 12 12.41 -4.66 13.48
C SER A 12 11.63 -5.85 14.06
N PRO A 13 11.65 -7.07 13.46
CA PRO A 13 10.79 -8.18 13.87
C PRO A 13 11.06 -8.70 15.29
N LYS A 14 12.25 -8.42 15.84
CA LYS A 14 12.60 -8.76 17.22
C LYS A 14 12.00 -7.80 18.25
N VAL A 15 11.79 -6.55 17.86
CA VAL A 15 11.33 -5.47 18.75
C VAL A 15 9.82 -5.29 18.61
N TYR A 16 9.30 -5.40 17.38
CA TYR A 16 7.89 -5.26 17.05
C TYR A 16 7.38 -6.54 16.34
N PRO A 17 7.23 -7.66 17.08
CA PRO A 17 6.78 -8.93 16.50
C PRO A 17 5.33 -8.88 16.00
N ASP A 18 4.52 -7.96 16.54
CA ASP A 18 3.10 -7.79 16.21
C ASP A 18 2.86 -6.84 15.03
N ASN A 19 3.93 -6.35 14.37
CA ASN A 19 3.81 -5.53 13.17
C ASN A 19 2.99 -6.26 12.10
N THR A 20 2.12 -5.52 11.44
CA THR A 20 1.32 -5.99 10.30
C THR A 20 1.60 -5.14 9.05
N THR A 21 1.09 -5.56 7.89
CA THR A 21 1.24 -4.79 6.63
C THR A 21 0.57 -3.41 6.66
N CYS A 22 -0.38 -3.18 7.56
CA CYS A 22 -1.14 -1.93 7.67
C CYS A 22 -1.00 -1.23 9.01
N HIS A 23 -0.21 -1.78 9.93
CA HIS A 23 0.13 -1.15 11.20
C HIS A 23 1.48 -1.67 11.65
N PHE A 24 2.51 -0.84 11.55
CA PHE A 24 3.86 -1.26 11.88
C PHE A 24 4.71 -0.12 12.43
N LYS A 25 5.70 -0.51 13.22
CA LYS A 25 6.76 0.34 13.75
C LYS A 25 8.09 -0.08 13.17
N THR A 26 8.86 0.91 12.70
CA THR A 26 10.22 0.70 12.19
C THR A 26 11.20 1.40 13.11
N GLU A 27 12.08 0.63 13.75
CA GLU A 27 13.25 1.17 14.45
C GLU A 27 14.29 1.60 13.41
N LEU A 28 14.73 2.85 13.49
CA LEU A 28 15.72 3.44 12.61
C LEU A 28 17.12 3.02 13.04
N ALA A 29 18.02 2.86 12.06
CA ALA A 29 19.42 2.49 12.32
C ALA A 29 20.18 3.51 13.18
N GLN A 30 19.68 4.75 13.24
CA GLN A 30 20.19 5.81 14.10
C GLN A 30 19.02 6.67 14.56
N ARG A 31 19.09 7.12 15.82
CA ARG A 31 18.20 8.17 16.33
C ARG A 31 18.34 9.44 15.50
N MET A 32 17.21 9.96 15.03
CA MET A 32 17.12 11.22 14.31
C MET A 32 16.99 12.37 15.30
N GLU A 33 17.79 13.41 15.09
CA GLU A 33 17.71 14.68 15.82
C GLU A 33 17.71 15.81 14.79
N LEU A 34 16.51 16.30 14.49
CA LEU A 34 16.27 17.26 13.42
C LEU A 34 16.16 18.68 13.99
N HIS A 35 17.10 19.54 13.62
CA HIS A 35 17.09 20.95 14.05
C HIS A 35 16.42 21.85 13.00
N GLY A 36 15.58 22.79 13.45
CA GLY A 36 14.88 23.74 12.58
C GLY A 36 13.49 23.26 12.13
N HIS A 37 13.05 23.76 10.98
CA HIS A 37 11.78 23.37 10.36
C HIS A 37 12.00 22.18 9.42
N TRP A 38 11.21 21.13 9.64
CA TRP A 38 11.27 19.89 8.88
C TRP A 38 9.88 19.47 8.49
N GLN A 39 9.79 18.90 7.29
CA GLN A 39 8.56 18.36 6.73
C GLN A 39 8.85 16.97 6.20
N ALA A 40 7.82 16.13 6.16
CA ALA A 40 7.87 14.82 5.53
C ALA A 40 6.79 14.68 4.46
N ALA A 41 7.09 13.88 3.44
CA ALA A 41 6.17 13.54 2.37
C ALA A 41 6.36 12.07 1.96
N LEU A 42 5.27 11.43 1.55
CA LEU A 42 5.33 10.11 0.91
C LEU A 42 5.62 10.30 -0.57
N ILE A 43 6.75 9.76 -1.03
CA ILE A 43 7.19 9.84 -2.43
C ILE A 43 6.96 8.55 -3.21
N GLU A 44 6.87 7.42 -2.50
CA GLU A 44 6.71 6.10 -3.09
C GLU A 44 6.06 5.15 -2.08
N LEU A 45 5.14 4.30 -2.57
CA LEU A 45 4.47 3.28 -1.76
C LEU A 45 4.44 1.96 -2.52
N HIS A 46 4.70 0.88 -1.79
CA HIS A 46 4.56 -0.49 -2.27
C HIS A 46 3.58 -1.20 -1.37
N TYR A 47 2.53 -1.80 -1.95
CA TYR A 47 1.58 -2.57 -1.17
C TYR A 47 1.07 -3.78 -1.95
N PRO A 48 0.89 -4.93 -1.27
CA PRO A 48 0.35 -6.11 -1.91
C PRO A 48 -1.18 -6.00 -2.05
N ASN A 49 -1.71 -6.45 -3.19
CA ASN A 49 -3.14 -6.54 -3.44
C ASN A 49 -3.70 -7.82 -2.82
N THR A 50 -3.83 -7.86 -1.50
CA THR A 50 -4.32 -9.05 -0.77
C THR A 50 -5.74 -8.88 -0.26
N ILE A 51 -6.50 -7.92 -0.80
CA ILE A 51 -7.87 -7.65 -0.36
C ILE A 51 -8.80 -8.72 -0.94
N ALA A 52 -9.63 -9.28 -0.07
CA ALA A 52 -10.69 -10.20 -0.43
C ALA A 52 -11.92 -9.41 -0.91
N HIS A 53 -12.52 -9.84 -2.01
CA HIS A 53 -13.78 -9.26 -2.49
C HIS A 53 -14.92 -9.64 -1.52
N ILE A 54 -14.88 -10.86 -0.98
CA ILE A 54 -15.77 -11.31 0.10
C ILE A 54 -14.96 -11.43 1.40
N VAL A 55 -15.33 -10.62 2.40
CA VAL A 55 -14.74 -10.64 3.74
C VAL A 55 -15.65 -11.45 4.66
N GLN A 56 -15.07 -12.12 5.66
CA GLN A 56 -15.84 -12.86 6.66
C GLN A 56 -16.72 -11.92 7.50
N GLY A 57 -17.98 -12.30 7.72
CA GLY A 57 -18.94 -11.60 8.58
C GLY A 57 -19.93 -10.67 7.84
N ASP A 58 -19.77 -10.48 6.53
CA ASP A 58 -20.69 -9.70 5.68
C ASP A 58 -20.86 -10.39 4.33
N ASN A 59 -21.10 -11.71 4.41
CA ASN A 59 -21.12 -12.65 3.30
C ASN A 59 -22.22 -13.71 3.44
N ASP A 60 -23.19 -13.47 4.33
CA ASP A 60 -24.25 -14.40 4.65
C ASP A 60 -25.41 -14.31 3.66
N ILE A 61 -26.08 -15.44 3.50
CA ILE A 61 -27.34 -15.61 2.80
C ILE A 61 -28.23 -16.41 3.74
N THR A 62 -29.43 -15.93 3.99
CA THR A 62 -30.35 -16.50 4.99
C THR A 62 -31.71 -16.76 4.37
N LEU A 63 -32.19 -17.99 4.50
CA LEU A 63 -33.58 -18.35 4.23
C LEU A 63 -34.38 -18.25 5.53
N VAL A 64 -35.49 -17.54 5.48
CA VAL A 64 -36.40 -17.31 6.60
C VAL A 64 -37.79 -17.78 6.21
N SER A 65 -38.33 -18.77 6.92
CA SER A 65 -39.72 -19.21 6.80
C SER A 65 -40.45 -19.11 8.14
N ASP A 66 -41.74 -19.47 8.16
CA ASP A 66 -42.51 -19.56 9.41
C ASP A 66 -41.96 -20.64 10.38
N SER A 67 -41.19 -21.61 9.88
CA SER A 67 -40.80 -22.82 10.62
C SER A 67 -39.29 -23.04 10.78
N TYR A 68 -38.46 -22.34 9.99
CA TYR A 68 -37.02 -22.47 10.06
C TYR A 68 -36.31 -21.18 9.65
N ILE A 69 -35.07 -21.04 10.14
CA ILE A 69 -34.09 -20.08 9.67
C ILE A 69 -32.84 -20.88 9.32
N ASP A 70 -32.40 -20.79 8.08
CA ASP A 70 -31.19 -21.45 7.60
C ASP A 70 -30.23 -20.38 7.05
N THR A 71 -28.93 -20.50 7.31
CA THR A 71 -27.94 -19.50 6.92
C THR A 71 -26.68 -20.16 6.41
N VAL A 72 -26.24 -19.71 5.24
CA VAL A 72 -24.97 -20.11 4.64
C VAL A 72 -24.13 -18.88 4.38
N SER A 73 -22.81 -19.02 4.52
CA SER A 73 -21.87 -17.93 4.25
C SER A 73 -21.12 -18.22 2.95
N ALA A 74 -21.16 -17.27 2.01
CA ALA A 74 -20.36 -17.35 0.79
C ALA A 74 -18.87 -17.43 1.14
N ARG A 75 -18.07 -18.22 0.40
CA ARG A 75 -16.66 -18.41 0.72
C ARG A 75 -15.91 -17.06 0.73
N PRO A 76 -15.25 -16.68 1.86
CA PRO A 76 -14.38 -15.50 1.86
C PRO A 76 -13.20 -15.69 0.91
N GLY A 77 -12.80 -14.62 0.23
CA GLY A 77 -11.66 -14.65 -0.68
C GLY A 77 -11.74 -13.66 -1.83
N SER A 78 -10.81 -13.83 -2.76
CA SER A 78 -10.70 -13.02 -3.98
C SER A 78 -11.09 -13.83 -5.19
N PHE A 79 -11.79 -13.19 -6.11
CA PHE A 79 -12.32 -13.81 -7.32
C PHE A 79 -11.69 -13.16 -8.54
N SER A 80 -11.34 -13.98 -9.51
CA SER A 80 -10.66 -13.55 -10.74
C SER A 80 -11.61 -12.92 -11.77
N SER A 81 -12.91 -13.18 -11.63
CA SER A 81 -13.95 -12.67 -12.52
C SER A 81 -15.31 -12.65 -11.82
N THR A 82 -16.27 -11.91 -12.39
CA THR A 82 -17.68 -11.95 -11.98
C THR A 82 -18.24 -13.38 -11.97
N LYS A 83 -17.88 -14.20 -12.95
CA LYS A 83 -18.34 -15.59 -13.03
C LYS A 83 -17.81 -16.44 -11.88
N ASP A 84 -16.53 -16.30 -11.57
CA ASP A 84 -15.86 -16.98 -10.44
C ASP A 84 -16.49 -16.58 -9.10
N PHE A 85 -16.79 -15.29 -8.93
CA PHE A 85 -17.53 -14.77 -7.78
C PHE A 85 -18.92 -15.39 -7.63
N LEU A 86 -19.71 -15.44 -8.71
CA LEU A 86 -21.05 -16.04 -8.68
C LEU A 86 -21.00 -17.55 -8.42
N ILE A 87 -19.98 -18.26 -8.93
CA ILE A 87 -19.77 -19.68 -8.63
C ILE A 87 -19.47 -19.86 -7.13
N GLY A 88 -18.57 -19.05 -6.56
CA GLY A 88 -18.22 -19.15 -5.14
C GLY A 88 -19.39 -18.90 -4.19
N ILE A 89 -20.31 -18.00 -4.57
CA ILE A 89 -21.57 -17.79 -3.85
C ILE A 89 -22.51 -18.99 -4.06
N GLY A 90 -22.65 -19.44 -5.31
CA GLY A 90 -23.51 -20.55 -5.66
C GLY A 90 -23.13 -21.86 -4.99
N ASP A 91 -21.84 -22.09 -4.75
CA ASP A 91 -21.36 -23.27 -4.03
C ASP A 91 -21.81 -23.26 -2.56
N ALA A 92 -21.88 -22.09 -1.91
CA ALA A 92 -22.43 -21.99 -0.55
C ALA A 92 -23.95 -22.26 -0.54
N LEU A 93 -24.67 -21.82 -1.57
CA LEU A 93 -26.10 -22.04 -1.70
C LEU A 93 -26.49 -23.52 -1.87
N LYS A 94 -25.58 -24.37 -2.39
CA LYS A 94 -25.81 -25.82 -2.48
C LYS A 94 -25.97 -26.48 -1.11
N SER A 95 -25.54 -25.82 -0.03
CA SER A 95 -25.72 -26.30 1.34
C SER A 95 -27.14 -26.07 1.88
N PHE A 96 -27.96 -25.25 1.22
CA PHE A 96 -29.37 -25.14 1.56
C PHE A 96 -30.11 -26.41 1.16
N GLY A 97 -30.70 -27.08 2.15
CA GLY A 97 -31.53 -28.28 1.95
C GLY A 97 -30.71 -29.58 1.86
N ASN A 98 -30.98 -30.49 2.80
CA ASN A 98 -30.22 -31.73 2.94
C ASN A 98 -30.56 -32.81 1.88
N ASN A 99 -31.40 -32.56 0.86
CA ASN A 99 -31.94 -33.65 0.03
C ASN A 99 -32.53 -33.26 -1.35
N ASN A 100 -32.12 -32.17 -1.99
CA ASN A 100 -32.33 -32.01 -3.43
C ASN A 100 -31.37 -30.91 -3.92
N VAL A 101 -30.19 -31.34 -4.35
CA VAL A 101 -29.30 -30.51 -5.16
C VAL A 101 -30.10 -30.11 -6.39
N VAL A 102 -30.67 -28.91 -6.38
CA VAL A 102 -31.11 -28.33 -7.62
C VAL A 102 -29.81 -28.10 -8.39
N ASP A 103 -29.57 -28.93 -9.40
CA ASP A 103 -28.44 -28.89 -10.34
C ASP A 103 -28.42 -27.59 -11.17
N THR A 104 -29.23 -26.61 -10.78
CA THR A 104 -29.34 -25.30 -11.38
C THR A 104 -28.25 -24.39 -10.85
N GLN A 105 -27.54 -23.75 -11.77
CA GLN A 105 -26.71 -22.60 -11.41
C GLN A 105 -27.61 -21.54 -10.77
N PRO A 106 -27.36 -21.14 -9.51
CA PRO A 106 -28.25 -20.23 -8.78
C PRO A 106 -28.30 -18.85 -9.45
N PHE A 107 -27.26 -18.48 -10.20
CA PHE A 107 -27.18 -17.21 -10.89
C PHE A 107 -27.04 -17.41 -12.39
N THR A 108 -27.80 -16.64 -13.16
CA THR A 108 -27.56 -16.40 -14.58
C THR A 108 -27.05 -14.97 -14.77
N LEU A 109 -25.88 -14.80 -15.39
CA LEU A 109 -25.36 -13.47 -15.75
C LEU A 109 -25.96 -13.02 -17.07
N LEU A 110 -26.64 -11.87 -17.07
CA LEU A 110 -27.27 -11.28 -18.24
C LEU A 110 -26.24 -10.50 -19.09
N PRO A 111 -26.53 -10.21 -20.38
CA PRO A 111 -25.60 -9.50 -21.26
C PRO A 111 -25.17 -8.11 -20.74
N ASP A 112 -26.04 -7.45 -19.97
CA ASP A 112 -25.79 -6.16 -19.33
C ASP A 112 -25.09 -6.27 -17.96
N GLN A 113 -24.52 -7.44 -17.66
CA GLN A 113 -23.79 -7.76 -16.42
C GLN A 113 -24.67 -7.78 -15.15
N ARG A 114 -26.00 -7.67 -15.27
CA ARG A 114 -26.92 -7.91 -14.15
C ARG A 114 -27.08 -9.40 -13.91
N ILE A 115 -27.46 -9.79 -12.71
CA ILE A 115 -27.83 -11.17 -12.41
C ILE A 115 -29.32 -11.40 -12.50
N LYS A 116 -29.67 -12.63 -12.84
CA LYS A 116 -30.94 -13.25 -12.51
C LYS A 116 -30.64 -14.34 -11.49
N PHE A 117 -31.20 -14.21 -10.29
CA PHE A 117 -31.09 -15.19 -9.22
C PHE A 117 -32.31 -16.12 -9.28
N MET A 118 -32.03 -17.43 -9.38
CA MET A 118 -33.02 -18.46 -9.63
C MET A 118 -33.77 -18.83 -8.34
N PRO A 119 -35.06 -19.17 -8.43
CA PRO A 119 -35.86 -19.54 -7.28
C PRO A 119 -35.38 -20.85 -6.64
N PHE A 120 -35.56 -20.94 -5.33
CA PHE A 120 -35.44 -22.19 -4.58
C PHE A 120 -36.76 -22.98 -4.64
N ASP A 121 -36.66 -24.30 -4.54
CA ASP A 121 -37.82 -25.19 -4.35
C ASP A 121 -38.26 -25.16 -2.88
N VAL A 122 -38.94 -24.08 -2.49
CA VAL A 122 -39.41 -23.78 -1.13
C VAL A 122 -40.83 -23.22 -1.15
N ASP A 123 -41.49 -23.16 0.01
CA ASP A 123 -42.84 -22.59 0.11
C ASP A 123 -42.87 -21.08 -0.18
N GLU A 124 -44.04 -20.57 -0.58
CA GLU A 124 -44.24 -19.17 -1.01
C GLU A 124 -43.96 -18.12 0.09
N LYS A 125 -44.00 -18.54 1.36
CA LYS A 125 -43.74 -17.64 2.48
C LYS A 125 -42.25 -17.52 2.78
N THR A 126 -41.44 -18.50 2.38
CA THR A 126 -39.99 -18.45 2.56
C THR A 126 -39.40 -17.24 1.84
N LYS A 127 -38.60 -16.46 2.59
CA LYS A 127 -37.88 -15.29 2.09
C LYS A 127 -36.38 -15.52 2.13
N VAL A 128 -35.67 -14.96 1.16
CA VAL A 128 -34.22 -14.92 1.14
C VAL A 128 -33.74 -13.52 1.51
N HIS A 129 -32.73 -13.48 2.38
CA HIS A 129 -32.00 -12.30 2.79
C HIS A 129 -30.53 -12.49 2.44
N PHE A 130 -29.89 -11.39 2.06
CA PHE A 130 -28.46 -11.31 1.83
C PHE A 130 -27.88 -10.35 2.86
N SER A 131 -26.63 -10.57 3.21
CA SER A 131 -25.82 -9.57 3.90
C SER A 131 -25.72 -8.27 3.06
N PRO A 132 -25.65 -7.08 3.69
CA PRO A 132 -25.71 -5.82 2.97
C PRO A 132 -24.67 -5.66 1.85
N ARG A 133 -23.42 -6.06 2.10
CA ARG A 133 -22.36 -5.95 1.09
C ARG A 133 -22.57 -6.94 -0.04
N LEU A 134 -22.96 -8.17 0.26
CA LEU A 134 -23.21 -9.19 -0.75
C LEU A 134 -24.36 -8.77 -1.67
N ALA A 135 -25.44 -8.20 -1.12
CA ALA A 135 -26.55 -7.67 -1.90
C ALA A 135 -26.11 -6.56 -2.85
N LEU A 136 -25.26 -5.64 -2.37
CA LEU A 136 -24.69 -4.57 -3.20
C LEU A 136 -23.78 -5.12 -4.31
N GLN A 137 -22.91 -6.07 -3.99
CA GLN A 137 -22.02 -6.71 -4.98
C GLN A 137 -22.82 -7.45 -6.05
N LEU A 138 -23.91 -8.12 -5.67
CA LEU A 138 -24.85 -8.78 -6.57
C LEU A 138 -25.74 -7.79 -7.35
N GLY A 139 -25.66 -6.49 -7.08
CA GLY A 139 -26.46 -5.48 -7.76
C GLY A 139 -27.96 -5.54 -7.41
N LEU A 140 -28.31 -6.06 -6.24
CA LEU A 140 -29.67 -6.09 -5.72
C LEU A 140 -30.09 -4.71 -5.18
N ALA A 141 -31.40 -4.46 -5.08
CA ALA A 141 -31.93 -3.16 -4.66
C ALA A 141 -31.71 -2.88 -3.16
N HIS A 142 -31.86 -3.92 -2.35
CA HIS A 142 -31.67 -3.93 -0.90
C HIS A 142 -31.23 -5.34 -0.42
N PRO A 143 -30.87 -5.52 0.86
CA PRO A 143 -30.44 -6.82 1.37
C PRO A 143 -31.55 -7.89 1.44
N GLY A 144 -32.82 -7.47 1.38
CA GLY A 144 -33.99 -8.36 1.43
C GLY A 144 -35.04 -7.78 2.38
N PRO A 145 -36.14 -8.50 2.65
CA PRO A 145 -36.50 -9.83 2.14
C PRO A 145 -36.81 -9.84 0.64
N TYR A 146 -36.57 -10.97 -0.02
CA TYR A 146 -37.10 -11.30 -1.35
C TYR A 146 -37.86 -12.63 -1.30
N PRO A 147 -38.89 -12.87 -2.11
CA PRO A 147 -39.51 -14.20 -2.23
C PRO A 147 -38.48 -15.23 -2.70
N ALA A 148 -38.25 -16.29 -1.92
CA ALA A 148 -37.23 -17.29 -2.24
C ALA A 148 -37.67 -18.24 -3.38
N ASN A 149 -38.98 -18.37 -3.60
CA ASN A 149 -39.59 -19.19 -4.64
C ASN A 149 -39.80 -18.44 -5.97
N GLU A 150 -39.34 -17.19 -6.09
CA GLU A 150 -39.44 -16.37 -7.30
C GLU A 150 -38.07 -15.99 -7.86
N GLU A 151 -38.05 -15.64 -9.14
CA GLU A 151 -36.84 -15.11 -9.78
C GLU A 151 -36.56 -13.69 -9.30
N ILE A 152 -35.33 -13.43 -8.85
CA ILE A 152 -34.90 -12.12 -8.38
C ILE A 152 -33.96 -11.51 -9.41
N LEU A 153 -34.33 -10.35 -9.95
CA LEU A 153 -33.53 -9.62 -10.92
C LEU A 153 -32.66 -8.56 -10.22
N GLY A 154 -31.36 -8.58 -10.52
CA GLY A 154 -30.46 -7.48 -10.14
C GLY A 154 -30.92 -6.17 -10.79
N VAL A 155 -30.95 -5.10 -10.00
CA VAL A 155 -31.26 -3.74 -10.49
C VAL A 155 -30.03 -3.04 -11.06
N LYS A 156 -28.83 -3.52 -10.71
CA LYS A 156 -27.54 -2.99 -11.17
C LYS A 156 -26.63 -4.13 -11.64
N PRO A 157 -25.63 -3.84 -12.51
CA PRO A 157 -24.57 -4.78 -12.82
C PRO A 157 -23.88 -5.31 -11.56
N VAL A 158 -23.42 -6.57 -11.62
CA VAL A 158 -22.58 -7.13 -10.55
C VAL A 158 -21.28 -6.36 -10.48
N ASP A 159 -20.90 -5.97 -9.25
CA ASP A 159 -19.65 -5.26 -9.00
C ASP A 159 -18.93 -5.86 -7.79
N ILE A 160 -18.01 -6.79 -8.08
CA ILE A 160 -17.16 -7.42 -7.07
C ILE A 160 -16.28 -6.41 -6.34
N SER A 161 -15.94 -5.29 -7.00
CA SER A 161 -15.03 -4.27 -6.49
C SER A 161 -15.63 -3.42 -5.38
N LEU A 162 -16.96 -3.43 -5.20
CA LEU A 162 -17.63 -2.86 -4.03
C LEU A 162 -17.18 -3.54 -2.72
N GLY A 163 -16.62 -4.74 -2.83
CA GLY A 163 -15.97 -5.44 -1.73
C GLY A 163 -14.53 -5.01 -1.47
N VAL A 164 -14.04 -3.95 -2.07
CA VAL A 164 -12.68 -3.46 -1.91
C VAL A 164 -12.75 -1.95 -1.65
N PRO A 165 -12.08 -1.40 -0.62
CA PRO A 165 -12.03 0.06 -0.47
C PRO A 165 -11.39 0.69 -1.69
N SER A 166 -11.95 1.80 -2.13
CA SER A 166 -11.42 2.58 -3.25
C SER A 166 -10.14 3.34 -2.91
N GLN A 167 -9.84 3.53 -1.62
CA GLN A 167 -8.69 4.29 -1.15
C GLN A 167 -8.23 3.84 0.23
N MET A 168 -6.94 4.06 0.49
CA MET A 168 -6.31 3.89 1.79
C MET A 168 -5.79 5.24 2.32
N PHE A 169 -5.86 5.40 3.63
CA PHE A 169 -5.35 6.56 4.36
C PHE A 169 -4.12 6.14 5.15
N ILE A 170 -2.97 6.76 4.83
CA ILE A 170 -1.68 6.43 5.43
C ILE A 170 -1.34 7.53 6.42
N TYR A 171 -1.03 7.12 7.65
CA TYR A 171 -0.71 8.00 8.76
C TYR A 171 0.71 7.76 9.24
N MET A 172 1.33 8.78 9.82
CA MET A 172 2.68 8.74 10.37
C MET A 172 2.74 9.53 11.67
N ASP A 173 3.11 8.88 12.77
CA ASP A 173 3.00 9.40 14.14
C ASP A 173 3.74 10.71 14.43
N VAL A 174 4.83 11.00 13.71
CA VAL A 174 5.65 12.20 13.93
C VAL A 174 5.13 13.46 13.21
N LEU A 175 4.10 13.36 12.38
CA LEU A 175 3.52 14.52 11.69
C LEU A 175 2.67 15.38 12.62
N GLU A 176 2.57 16.68 12.30
CA GLU A 176 1.50 17.52 12.82
C GLU A 176 0.14 17.04 12.32
N GLU A 177 -0.87 17.18 13.18
CA GLU A 177 -2.22 16.73 12.83
C GLU A 177 -2.89 17.66 11.83
N GLN A 178 -3.38 17.06 10.75
CA GLN A 178 -4.10 17.74 9.68
C GLN A 178 -5.61 17.70 9.96
N ILE A 179 -6.33 18.71 9.51
CA ILE A 179 -7.80 18.74 9.58
C ILE A 179 -8.35 17.82 8.50
N ILE A 180 -9.10 16.79 8.92
CA ILE A 180 -9.73 15.78 8.04
C ILE A 180 -11.22 15.76 8.38
N GLY A 181 -12.02 16.51 7.62
CA GLY A 181 -13.44 16.66 7.90
C GLY A 181 -13.69 17.22 9.31
N HIS A 182 -14.30 16.42 10.19
CA HIS A 182 -14.60 16.78 11.58
C HIS A 182 -13.54 16.29 12.60
N THR A 183 -12.43 15.70 12.13
CA THR A 183 -11.39 15.10 12.97
C THR A 183 -10.02 15.69 12.64
N ARG A 184 -9.07 15.58 13.56
CA ARG A 184 -7.64 15.86 13.32
C ARG A 184 -6.83 14.59 13.44
N ALA A 185 -5.91 14.36 12.51
CA ALA A 185 -5.04 13.19 12.54
C ALA A 185 -3.74 13.43 11.75
N PRO A 186 -2.66 12.70 12.06
CA PRO A 186 -1.37 12.87 11.38
C PRO A 186 -1.34 12.12 10.04
N LEU A 187 -2.22 12.53 9.12
CA LEU A 187 -2.35 11.93 7.79
C LEU A 187 -1.17 12.33 6.91
N LEU A 188 -0.46 11.33 6.38
CA LEU A 188 0.65 11.50 5.47
C LEU A 188 0.17 11.53 4.00
N ARG A 189 -0.76 10.65 3.63
CA ARG A 189 -1.28 10.58 2.25
C ARG A 189 -2.60 9.80 2.16
N THR A 190 -3.45 10.16 1.20
CA THR A 190 -4.53 9.31 0.69
C THR A 190 -4.08 8.69 -0.62
N VAL A 191 -4.25 7.37 -0.77
CA VAL A 191 -3.78 6.63 -1.94
C VAL A 191 -4.95 5.85 -2.53
N PRO A 192 -5.25 6.01 -3.84
CA PRO A 192 -6.28 5.21 -4.49
C PRO A 192 -5.83 3.75 -4.56
N VAL A 193 -6.79 2.85 -4.42
CA VAL A 193 -6.57 1.41 -4.47
C VAL A 193 -7.03 0.92 -5.82
N ASP A 194 -6.17 0.21 -6.55
CA ASP A 194 -6.60 -0.51 -7.73
C ASP A 194 -7.47 -1.71 -7.33
N THR A 195 -8.79 -1.50 -7.38
CA THR A 195 -9.78 -2.52 -7.01
C THR A 195 -9.86 -3.67 -8.00
N LYS A 196 -9.20 -3.57 -9.16
CA LYS A 196 -9.13 -4.62 -10.19
C LYS A 196 -7.81 -5.37 -10.17
N ALA A 197 -6.88 -5.00 -9.29
CA ALA A 197 -5.60 -5.65 -9.21
C ALA A 197 -5.76 -7.13 -8.84
N GLN A 198 -4.96 -7.98 -9.50
CA GLN A 198 -4.97 -9.42 -9.24
C GLN A 198 -4.54 -9.70 -7.79
N TYR A 199 -5.23 -10.61 -7.12
CA TYR A 199 -4.86 -11.01 -5.76
C TYR A 199 -3.41 -11.49 -5.68
N GLY A 200 -2.68 -11.01 -4.68
CA GLY A 200 -1.26 -11.31 -4.45
C GLY A 200 -0.28 -10.54 -5.33
N SER A 201 -0.76 -9.76 -6.31
CA SER A 201 0.10 -8.85 -7.07
C SER A 201 0.61 -7.69 -6.19
N MET A 202 1.67 -7.02 -6.62
CA MET A 202 2.22 -5.85 -5.94
C MET A 202 1.86 -4.59 -6.71
N THR A 203 1.33 -3.58 -6.02
CA THR A 203 1.17 -2.24 -6.58
C THR A 203 2.30 -1.35 -6.12
N VAL A 204 2.87 -0.60 -7.07
CA VAL A 204 3.85 0.46 -6.82
C VAL A 204 3.22 1.79 -7.20
N VAL A 205 3.17 2.72 -6.25
CA VAL A 205 2.65 4.07 -6.47
C VAL A 205 3.79 5.06 -6.31
N HIS A 206 4.03 5.85 -7.35
CA HIS A 206 4.97 6.98 -7.31
C HIS A 206 4.18 8.29 -7.22
N PHE A 207 4.65 9.22 -6.39
CA PHE A 207 4.05 10.54 -6.24
C PHE A 207 4.95 11.61 -6.86
N ASP A 208 4.64 12.00 -8.10
CA ASP A 208 5.38 13.07 -8.80
C ASP A 208 5.24 14.44 -8.11
N HIS A 209 4.14 14.62 -7.39
CA HIS A 209 3.83 15.82 -6.60
C HIS A 209 3.64 15.43 -5.13
N PRO A 210 4.75 15.25 -4.38
CA PRO A 210 4.70 14.96 -2.96
C PRO A 210 4.10 16.15 -2.20
N ILE A 211 3.22 15.85 -1.24
CA ILE A 211 2.63 16.83 -0.33
C ILE A 211 3.40 16.73 0.98
N TYR A 212 3.99 17.84 1.40
CA TYR A 212 4.81 17.94 2.59
C TYR A 212 3.98 18.41 3.77
N PHE A 213 4.12 17.73 4.91
CA PHE A 213 3.51 18.09 6.18
C PHE A 213 4.57 18.33 7.24
N ASP A 214 4.34 19.31 8.11
CA ASP A 214 5.25 19.65 9.19
C ASP A 214 5.41 18.50 10.19
N LEU A 215 6.62 18.36 10.73
CA LEU A 215 6.90 17.40 11.79
C LEU A 215 6.55 17.98 13.16
N ARG A 216 5.69 17.28 13.90
CA ARG A 216 5.41 17.51 15.32
C ARG A 216 6.60 17.11 16.20
N THR A 217 7.19 15.94 15.91
CA THR A 217 8.30 15.38 16.68
C THR A 217 9.58 15.37 15.83
N LYS A 218 10.66 15.94 16.38
CA LYS A 218 11.94 16.10 15.68
C LYS A 218 13.08 15.24 16.26
N SER A 219 12.80 14.52 17.34
CA SER A 219 13.72 13.56 17.94
C SER A 219 13.02 12.21 18.08
N PHE A 220 13.44 11.23 17.28
CA PHE A 220 12.82 9.91 17.21
C PHE A 220 13.82 8.86 16.74
N ASP A 221 13.68 7.65 17.25
CA ASP A 221 14.39 6.45 16.82
C ASP A 221 13.44 5.41 16.21
N THR A 222 12.14 5.56 16.43
CA THR A 222 11.11 4.74 15.81
C THR A 222 10.13 5.62 15.04
N LEU A 223 9.68 5.12 13.89
CA LEU A 223 8.54 5.67 13.16
C LEU A 223 7.41 4.67 13.12
N GLU A 224 6.18 5.15 13.35
CA GLU A 224 4.98 4.33 13.29
C GLU A 224 4.13 4.73 12.08
N ILE A 225 3.81 3.73 11.25
CA ILE A 225 2.91 3.86 10.11
C ILE A 225 1.67 3.02 10.39
N TYR A 226 0.50 3.62 10.16
CA TYR A 226 -0.75 2.88 10.12
C TYR A 226 -1.59 3.29 8.92
N ILE A 227 -2.33 2.32 8.40
CA ILE A 227 -3.09 2.40 7.16
C ILE A 227 -4.53 2.01 7.46
N LYS A 228 -5.46 2.91 7.15
CA LYS A 228 -6.89 2.73 7.43
C LYS A 228 -7.74 2.91 6.18
N ASP A 229 -8.94 2.35 6.20
CA ASP A 229 -9.98 2.65 5.23
C ASP A 229 -10.77 3.92 5.61
N HIS A 230 -11.78 4.24 4.81
CA HIS A 230 -12.65 5.41 5.02
C HIS A 230 -13.54 5.31 6.27
N ALA A 231 -13.74 4.11 6.84
CA ALA A 231 -14.45 3.88 8.08
C ALA A 231 -13.52 3.97 9.31
N GLY A 232 -12.23 4.23 9.10
CA GLY A 232 -11.23 4.30 10.16
C GLY A 232 -10.77 2.93 10.66
N GLN A 233 -11.16 1.85 9.99
CA GLN A 233 -10.73 0.49 10.30
C GLN A 233 -9.35 0.23 9.68
N PHE A 234 -8.53 -0.58 10.35
CA PHE A 234 -7.25 -1.01 9.78
C PHE A 234 -7.49 -1.80 8.50
N TYR A 235 -6.65 -1.52 7.51
CA TYR A 235 -6.70 -2.16 6.20
C TYR A 235 -6.53 -3.70 6.26
N LEU A 236 -6.06 -4.25 7.40
CA LEU A 236 -5.91 -5.69 7.67
C LEU A 236 -7.22 -6.47 7.59
N HIS A 237 -8.33 -5.87 8.06
CA HIS A 237 -9.60 -6.61 8.24
C HIS A 237 -10.24 -7.05 6.91
N GLN A 238 -9.64 -6.70 5.78
CA GLN A 238 -10.10 -7.04 4.45
C GLN A 238 -9.15 -7.98 3.71
N ALA A 239 -7.96 -8.24 4.26
CA ALA A 239 -7.01 -9.22 3.73
C ALA A 239 -7.11 -10.48 4.58
N GLY A 240 -7.73 -11.53 4.04
CA GLY A 240 -7.88 -12.82 4.71
C GLY A 240 -6.54 -13.40 5.17
N GLY A 241 -6.20 -13.14 6.44
CA GLY A 241 -5.19 -13.84 7.22
C GLY A 241 -3.76 -13.80 6.68
N ARG A 242 -3.01 -12.73 6.98
CA ARG A 242 -1.58 -12.87 7.33
C ARG A 242 -1.03 -11.62 8.02
N GLN A 243 -0.46 -11.83 9.21
CA GLN A 243 0.16 -10.80 10.05
C GLN A 243 1.52 -10.31 9.49
N TYR A 244 2.06 -10.89 8.41
CA TYR A 244 3.31 -10.45 7.79
C TYR A 244 3.38 -10.87 6.31
N TYR A 245 4.02 -10.04 5.47
CA TYR A 245 4.43 -10.43 4.11
C TYR A 245 5.70 -11.28 4.20
N ALA A 246 5.57 -12.58 3.90
CA ALA A 246 6.69 -13.43 3.53
C ALA A 246 6.50 -13.76 2.05
N GLY A 247 7.44 -13.31 1.21
CA GLY A 247 7.36 -13.42 -0.25
C GLY A 247 6.95 -14.83 -0.68
N SER A 248 6.00 -14.92 -1.62
CA SER A 248 5.63 -16.20 -2.21
C SER A 248 6.68 -16.63 -3.23
N SER A 249 7.22 -17.84 -3.08
CA SER A 249 8.21 -18.46 -3.98
C SER A 249 7.70 -18.76 -5.41
N TYR A 250 6.56 -18.19 -5.83
CA TYR A 250 5.98 -18.41 -7.14
C TYR A 250 5.74 -17.08 -7.85
N GLN A 251 6.81 -16.49 -8.38
CA GLN A 251 6.75 -15.38 -9.31
C GLN A 251 7.49 -15.77 -10.58
N LYS A 252 6.74 -16.15 -11.63
CA LYS A 252 7.29 -16.29 -12.98
C LYS A 252 7.35 -14.89 -13.63
N GLY A 253 8.54 -14.29 -13.63
CA GLY A 253 8.88 -13.14 -14.48
C GLY A 253 9.04 -11.79 -13.74
N HIS A 254 10.13 -11.10 -14.09
CA HIS A 254 10.63 -9.79 -13.61
C HIS A 254 10.93 -9.71 -12.09
N GLY A 255 12.15 -10.10 -11.73
CA GLY A 255 12.66 -9.96 -10.37
C GLY A 255 12.84 -8.52 -9.91
N ILE A 256 13.02 -8.39 -8.60
CA ILE A 256 13.23 -7.18 -7.81
C ILE A 256 14.50 -6.37 -8.15
N GLY A 257 15.35 -6.84 -9.07
CA GLY A 257 16.36 -5.99 -9.72
C GLY A 257 15.75 -4.85 -10.57
N SER A 258 14.50 -5.00 -11.02
CA SER A 258 13.73 -3.93 -11.67
C SER A 258 12.96 -3.04 -10.66
N TRP A 259 12.72 -3.54 -9.45
CA TRP A 259 11.95 -2.87 -8.37
C TRP A 259 12.67 -1.65 -7.80
N LEU A 260 14.00 -1.63 -7.83
CA LEU A 260 14.84 -0.51 -7.39
C LEU A 260 15.49 0.26 -8.56
N GLY A 261 15.43 -0.29 -9.78
CA GLY A 261 16.01 0.34 -10.96
C GLY A 261 15.36 1.68 -11.30
N GLY A 262 14.07 1.84 -11.02
CA GLY A 262 13.33 3.10 -11.14
C GLY A 262 13.80 4.15 -10.13
N LEU A 263 13.88 3.78 -8.84
CA LEU A 263 14.43 4.58 -7.75
C LEU A 263 15.85 5.08 -8.05
N PHE A 264 16.73 4.19 -8.51
CA PHE A 264 18.12 4.56 -8.83
C PHE A 264 18.18 5.60 -9.96
N ARG A 265 17.30 5.51 -10.99
CA ARG A 265 17.29 6.48 -12.10
C ARG A 265 16.79 7.87 -11.68
N THR A 266 15.82 7.94 -10.77
CA THR A 266 15.24 9.22 -10.30
C THR A 266 16.13 9.94 -9.29
N VAL A 267 16.84 9.20 -8.41
CA VAL A 267 17.65 9.79 -7.33
C VAL A 267 19.13 9.99 -7.71
N LEU A 268 19.67 9.26 -8.71
CA LEU A 268 21.07 9.41 -9.16
C LEU A 268 21.51 10.84 -9.51
N PRO A 269 20.69 11.64 -10.23
CA PRO A 269 21.09 12.99 -10.62
C PRO A 269 21.33 13.91 -9.42
N LEU A 270 20.63 13.68 -8.30
CA LEU A 270 20.72 14.47 -7.07
C LEU A 270 21.92 14.06 -6.19
N LEU A 271 22.32 12.79 -6.23
CA LEU A 271 23.50 12.29 -5.50
C LEU A 271 24.85 12.78 -6.08
N LYS A 272 24.89 13.11 -7.38
CA LYS A 272 26.12 13.49 -8.08
C LYS A 272 26.68 14.86 -7.68
N SER A 273 25.88 15.75 -7.10
CA SER A 273 26.30 17.13 -6.80
C SER A 273 26.71 17.38 -5.34
N GLY A 274 26.63 16.40 -4.42
CA GLY A 274 26.87 16.68 -2.99
C GLY A 274 27.34 15.54 -2.07
N ALA A 275 27.70 14.35 -2.56
CA ALA A 275 28.02 13.22 -1.68
C ALA A 275 29.46 13.20 -1.15
N THR A 276 29.63 13.23 0.18
CA THR A 276 30.92 13.00 0.87
C THR A 276 31.35 11.53 0.78
N ALA A 277 32.61 11.21 1.12
CA ALA A 277 33.14 9.84 1.10
C ALA A 277 32.36 8.87 2.01
N VAL A 278 31.74 9.38 3.08
CA VAL A 278 30.87 8.66 4.02
C VAL A 278 29.54 8.32 3.33
N GLY A 279 28.91 9.29 2.65
CA GLY A 279 27.66 9.06 1.92
C GLY A 279 27.78 8.04 0.78
N ARG A 280 28.93 7.99 0.10
CA ARG A 280 29.19 6.98 -0.95
C ARG A 280 29.25 5.55 -0.41
N GLU A 281 29.78 5.35 0.80
CA GLU A 281 29.81 4.00 1.38
C GLU A 281 28.48 3.58 1.99
N ALA A 282 27.73 4.52 2.59
CA ALA A 282 26.36 4.24 3.03
C ALA A 282 25.47 3.80 1.85
N ALA A 283 25.61 4.45 0.69
CA ALA A 283 24.89 4.08 -0.53
C ALA A 283 25.26 2.67 -1.04
N ARG A 284 26.54 2.29 -0.98
CA ARG A 284 26.99 0.94 -1.36
C ARG A 284 26.49 -0.13 -0.40
N ALA A 285 26.57 0.13 0.91
CA ALA A 285 26.02 -0.77 1.91
C ALA A 285 24.50 -0.96 1.72
N GLY A 286 23.78 0.14 1.46
CA GLY A 286 22.36 0.08 1.09
C GLY A 286 22.11 -0.77 -0.15
N ALA A 287 22.92 -0.64 -1.21
CA ALA A 287 22.79 -1.44 -2.42
C ALA A 287 23.02 -2.95 -2.19
N HIS A 288 23.94 -3.33 -1.31
CA HIS A 288 24.16 -4.73 -0.95
C HIS A 288 22.99 -5.32 -0.14
N VAL A 289 22.45 -4.56 0.81
CA VAL A 289 21.28 -4.98 1.57
C VAL A 289 20.08 -5.19 0.65
N LEU A 290 19.92 -4.29 -0.31
CA LEU A 290 18.88 -4.37 -1.31
C LEU A 290 19.07 -5.57 -2.27
N ALA A 291 20.29 -5.97 -2.61
CA ALA A 291 20.57 -7.11 -3.49
C ALA A 291 20.28 -8.48 -2.84
N ASP A 292 20.54 -8.63 -1.56
CA ASP A 292 20.22 -9.87 -0.84
C ASP A 292 18.70 -10.00 -0.64
N VAL A 293 18.03 -8.90 -0.28
CA VAL A 293 16.56 -8.85 -0.25
C VAL A 293 16.00 -9.15 -1.64
N ALA A 294 16.72 -8.71 -2.70
CA ALA A 294 16.40 -9.05 -4.07
C ALA A 294 16.49 -10.56 -4.40
N SER A 295 17.24 -11.29 -3.59
CA SER A 295 17.53 -12.71 -3.76
C SER A 295 16.68 -13.61 -2.84
N GLY A 296 15.74 -13.01 -2.09
CA GLY A 296 14.81 -13.73 -1.21
C GLY A 296 15.16 -13.67 0.27
N ASP A 297 16.21 -12.94 0.67
CA ASP A 297 16.54 -12.76 2.09
C ASP A 297 15.60 -11.73 2.76
N THR A 298 15.44 -11.85 4.08
CA THR A 298 14.78 -10.78 4.84
C THR A 298 15.69 -9.57 4.95
N PHE A 299 15.11 -8.36 4.99
CA PHE A 299 15.88 -7.13 5.19
C PHE A 299 16.73 -7.19 6.46
N ALA A 300 16.20 -7.78 7.54
CA ALA A 300 16.91 -7.92 8.80
C ALA A 300 18.14 -8.85 8.70
N ASP A 301 18.05 -9.95 7.96
CA ASP A 301 19.17 -10.90 7.84
C ASP A 301 20.24 -10.37 6.90
N SER A 302 19.84 -9.70 5.83
CA SER A 302 20.77 -9.01 4.96
C SER A 302 21.46 -7.82 5.66
N ALA A 303 20.69 -6.98 6.38
CA ALA A 303 21.23 -5.87 7.13
C ALA A 303 22.26 -6.32 8.16
N LYS A 304 22.01 -7.42 8.90
CA LYS A 304 22.98 -8.00 9.84
C LYS A 304 24.26 -8.46 9.17
N ARG A 305 24.16 -9.03 7.96
CA ARG A 305 25.32 -9.53 7.21
C ARG A 305 26.22 -8.39 6.73
N HIS A 306 25.63 -7.26 6.36
CA HIS A 306 26.36 -6.11 5.80
C HIS A 306 26.66 -4.97 6.79
N THR A 307 26.09 -5.00 8.01
CA THR A 307 26.34 -3.95 9.02
C THR A 307 27.77 -3.97 9.55
N GLY A 308 28.39 -5.15 9.71
CA GLY A 308 29.72 -5.28 10.32
C GLY A 308 30.85 -4.61 9.52
N GLU A 309 30.92 -4.90 8.22
CA GLU A 309 31.98 -4.36 7.35
C GLU A 309 31.74 -2.90 6.96
N ALA A 310 30.49 -2.51 6.72
CA ALA A 310 30.12 -1.15 6.35
C ALA A 310 30.40 -0.15 7.49
N VAL A 311 30.01 -0.48 8.73
CA VAL A 311 30.23 0.39 9.90
C VAL A 311 31.72 0.53 10.22
N GLN A 312 32.52 -0.54 10.09
CA GLN A 312 33.97 -0.45 10.31
C GLN A 312 34.68 0.36 9.22
N ASN A 313 34.28 0.21 7.96
CA ASN A 313 34.82 1.00 6.85
C ASN A 313 34.43 2.49 6.96
N LEU A 314 33.19 2.78 7.40
CA LEU A 314 32.70 4.13 7.67
C LEU A 314 33.46 4.79 8.83
N LYS A 315 33.66 4.08 9.95
CA LYS A 315 34.45 4.57 11.09
C LYS A 315 35.90 4.87 10.69
N ARG A 316 36.53 3.97 9.93
CA ARG A 316 37.91 4.16 9.45
C ARG A 316 38.04 5.36 8.50
N LYS A 317 37.09 5.55 7.57
CA LYS A 317 37.10 6.68 6.64
C LYS A 317 36.72 8.01 7.29
N ALA A 318 35.81 8.00 8.28
CA ALA A 318 35.50 9.17 9.09
C ALA A 318 36.73 9.63 9.90
N ALA A 319 37.45 8.70 10.53
CA ALA A 319 38.71 8.99 11.21
C ALA A 319 39.79 9.51 10.26
N SER A 320 39.84 8.99 9.03
CA SER A 320 40.79 9.45 7.99
C SER A 320 40.45 10.86 7.48
N ALA A 321 39.17 11.22 7.41
CA ALA A 321 38.71 12.55 7.02
C ALA A 321 38.97 13.61 8.11
N MET A 322 39.03 13.20 9.38
CA MET A 322 39.37 14.07 10.51
C MET A 322 40.88 14.27 10.70
N ASN A 323 41.71 13.31 10.26
CA ASN A 323 43.18 13.37 10.36
C ASN A 323 43.87 13.90 9.08
N GLY A 324 43.11 14.21 8.03
CA GLY A 324 43.62 14.74 6.76
C GLY A 324 43.74 16.26 6.76
N SER A 325 44.98 16.74 6.76
CA SER A 325 45.41 18.13 6.66
C SER A 325 44.75 18.93 5.52
N GLY A 326 44.57 20.23 5.78
CA GLY A 326 43.87 21.19 4.93
C GLY A 326 44.36 21.20 3.48
N ARG A 327 43.40 21.10 2.56
CA ARG A 327 43.62 21.35 1.13
C ARG A 327 42.95 22.67 0.78
N ALA A 328 43.78 23.68 0.51
CA ALA A 328 43.37 25.04 0.18
C ALA A 328 42.31 25.05 -0.93
N ILE A 329 41.18 25.70 -0.65
CA ILE A 329 40.14 26.02 -1.63
C ILE A 329 40.76 27.03 -2.61
N LYS A 330 41.01 26.62 -3.86
CA LYS A 330 41.40 27.54 -4.93
C LYS A 330 40.23 28.49 -5.22
N ARG A 331 40.42 29.79 -4.95
CA ARG A 331 39.48 30.85 -5.36
C ARG A 331 39.34 30.86 -6.90
N PRO A 332 38.13 31.03 -7.45
CA PRO A 332 37.95 31.22 -8.88
C PRO A 332 38.49 32.59 -9.30
N LYS A 333 39.07 32.67 -10.51
CA LYS A 333 39.56 33.92 -11.11
C LYS A 333 38.39 34.90 -11.33
N PRO A 334 38.56 36.21 -11.08
CA PRO A 334 37.53 37.19 -11.38
C PRO A 334 37.31 37.31 -12.89
N ALA A 335 36.04 37.41 -13.29
CA ALA A 335 35.62 37.70 -14.64
C ALA A 335 36.00 39.15 -15.02
N GLY A 336 36.16 39.38 -16.33
CA GLY A 336 36.82 40.51 -16.96
C GLY A 336 36.43 41.91 -16.49
N ALA A 337 37.42 42.79 -16.56
CA ALA A 337 37.31 44.23 -16.33
C ALA A 337 36.29 44.88 -17.28
N PHE A 338 35.47 45.77 -16.72
CA PHE A 338 34.72 46.77 -17.47
C PHE A 338 35.69 47.69 -18.23
N GLN A 339 35.50 47.84 -19.54
CA GLN A 339 36.14 48.91 -20.33
C GLN A 339 35.27 50.19 -20.24
N PRO A 340 35.87 51.38 -20.03
CA PRO A 340 35.14 52.64 -20.11
C PRO A 340 34.95 53.07 -21.57
N ILE A 341 33.77 53.62 -21.85
CA ILE A 341 33.37 54.23 -23.11
C ILE A 341 34.21 55.51 -23.32
N LEU A 342 34.96 55.59 -24.43
CA LEU A 342 35.62 56.82 -24.89
C LEU A 342 34.78 57.50 -25.96
N ALA A 343 34.70 58.83 -25.85
CA ALA A 343 33.92 59.77 -26.62
C ALA A 343 34.32 59.85 -28.10
N GLY A 344 33.34 60.15 -28.97
CA GLY A 344 33.55 60.50 -30.38
C GLY A 344 33.94 61.98 -30.57
N PRO A 345 34.49 62.35 -31.75
CA PRO A 345 35.28 63.56 -31.91
C PRO A 345 34.45 64.82 -32.22
N GLU A 346 34.90 65.95 -31.69
CA GLU A 346 34.55 67.30 -32.13
C GLU A 346 35.09 67.55 -33.55
N GLY A 347 34.23 68.09 -34.41
CA GLY A 347 34.61 68.73 -35.67
C GLY A 347 34.09 70.16 -35.65
N ASP A 348 34.98 71.10 -35.90
CA ASP A 348 34.75 72.52 -36.21
C ASP A 348 35.69 72.85 -37.40
N PRO A 349 35.45 73.90 -38.20
CA PRO A 349 34.72 75.14 -37.88
C PRO A 349 33.44 75.42 -38.67
#